data_AF-A0A0F9KFT9-F1
#
_entry.id   AF-A0A0F9KFT9-F1
#
_cell.length_a   1.000
_cell.length_b   1.000
_cell.length_c   1.000
_cell.angle_alpha   90.00
_cell.angle_beta   90.00
_cell.angle_gamma   90.00
#
_symmetry.space_group_name_H-M   'P 1'
#
loop_
_entity.id
_entity.type
_entity.pdbx_description
1 polymer ?
#
loop_
_entity_poly.entity_id
_entity_poly.type
_entity_poly.pdbx_seq_one_letter_code
_entity_poly.pdbx_strand_id
1 'polypeptide(L)'
;MNLNNKEINSLGELKSAGYKSKSIKDELRDNLRDKIKKGEETFEGVWGYEDSVIPELERAILSRHNINLLGLRGQAKTRLARLMVHLLDEWIPVISGSEINDDPLKPMSRYAKELIAEKGDDTPITWLHRNERFYEKLATPDVTVADLIGDVDPIK
;
A
#
# COMPACT_ATOMS: atom_id res chain seq x y z
N MET A 1 -0.72 -5.58 15.52
CA MET A 1 0.37 -5.38 16.49
C MET A 1 0.69 -3.91 16.40
N ASN A 2 0.38 -3.12 17.43
CA ASN A 2 0.59 -1.67 17.39
C ASN A 2 2.07 -1.40 17.66
N LEU A 3 2.87 -1.38 16.59
CA LEU A 3 4.28 -0.98 16.66
C LEU A 3 4.32 0.52 16.90
N ASN A 4 5.13 0.95 17.87
CA ASN A 4 5.32 2.37 18.13
C ASN A 4 6.30 2.93 17.09
N ASN A 5 5.75 3.43 15.98
CA ASN A 5 6.51 3.97 14.85
C ASN A 5 7.46 5.12 15.22
N LYS A 6 7.27 5.78 16.36
CA LYS A 6 8.18 6.85 16.85
C LYS A 6 9.46 6.33 17.50
N GLU A 7 9.47 5.08 17.95
CA GLU A 7 10.58 4.51 18.71
C GLU A 7 11.47 3.59 17.87
N ILE A 8 10.96 3.09 16.74
CA ILE A 8 11.68 2.15 15.86
C ILE A 8 12.18 2.92 14.64
N ASN A 9 13.49 3.13 14.57
CA ASN A 9 14.15 3.92 13.53
C ASN A 9 15.28 3.16 12.81
N SER A 10 15.59 1.92 13.24
CA SER A 10 16.57 1.06 12.57
C SER A 10 16.02 -0.31 12.18
N LEU A 11 16.72 -0.98 11.25
CA LEU A 11 16.41 -2.35 10.84
C LEU A 11 16.53 -3.35 12.00
N GLY A 12 17.52 -3.20 12.87
CA GLY A 12 17.73 -4.05 14.04
C GLY A 12 16.59 -3.95 15.05
N GLU A 13 16.13 -2.72 15.34
CA GLU A 13 14.97 -2.48 16.19
C GLU A 13 13.70 -3.08 15.57
N LEU A 14 13.51 -2.92 14.25
CA LEU A 14 12.35 -3.45 13.54
C LEU A 14 12.28 -4.98 13.62
N LYS A 15 13.43 -5.66 13.43
CA LYS A 15 13.54 -7.12 13.60
C LYS A 15 13.25 -7.53 15.05
N SER A 16 13.81 -6.82 16.01
CA SER A 16 13.62 -7.09 17.45
C SER A 16 12.17 -6.91 17.89
N ALA A 17 11.47 -5.96 17.30
CA ALA A 17 10.03 -5.73 17.50
C ALA A 17 9.15 -6.81 16.84
N GLY A 18 9.73 -7.73 16.06
CA GLY A 18 9.03 -8.85 15.43
C GLY A 18 8.15 -8.44 14.25
N TYR A 19 8.46 -7.31 13.59
CA TYR A 19 7.73 -6.89 12.40
C TYR A 19 7.79 -7.97 11.30
N LYS A 20 6.67 -8.13 10.59
CA LYS A 20 6.57 -9.03 9.44
C LYS A 20 5.95 -8.28 8.28
N SER A 21 6.70 -8.18 7.20
CA SER A 21 6.21 -7.58 5.98
C SER A 21 5.03 -8.35 5.41
N LYS A 22 4.01 -7.61 5.02
CA LYS A 22 2.81 -8.12 4.34
C LYS A 22 2.79 -7.61 2.91
N SER A 23 2.15 -8.38 2.03
CA SER A 23 1.82 -7.86 0.71
C SER A 23 0.64 -6.90 0.81
N ILE A 24 0.53 -5.96 -0.12
CA ILE A 24 -0.63 -5.04 -0.21
C ILE A 24 -1.95 -5.84 -0.26
N LYS A 25 -1.97 -6.96 -0.98
CA LYS A 25 -3.15 -7.84 -1.07
C LYS A 25 -3.51 -8.47 0.28
N ASP A 26 -2.53 -8.73 1.13
CA ASP A 26 -2.77 -9.25 2.47
C ASP A 26 -3.23 -8.17 3.44
N GLU A 27 -2.66 -6.97 3.37
CA GLU A 27 -3.15 -5.81 4.15
C GLU A 27 -4.62 -5.54 3.85
N LEU A 28 -4.96 -5.36 2.56
CA LEU A 28 -6.33 -5.11 2.13
C LEU A 28 -7.29 -6.20 2.60
N ARG A 29 -6.89 -7.47 2.49
CA ARG A 29 -7.71 -8.63 2.89
C ARG A 29 -7.90 -8.71 4.40
N ASP A 30 -6.82 -8.60 5.16
CA ASP A 30 -6.85 -8.72 6.62
C ASP A 30 -7.70 -7.61 7.23
N ASN A 31 -7.44 -6.36 6.81
CA ASN A 31 -8.12 -5.18 7.34
C ASN A 31 -9.60 -5.13 6.90
N LEU A 32 -9.91 -5.56 5.67
CA LEU A 32 -11.30 -5.73 5.23
C LEU A 32 -12.04 -6.76 6.10
N ARG A 33 -11.42 -7.93 6.34
CA ARG A 33 -12.02 -8.97 7.18
C ARG A 33 -12.30 -8.45 8.60
N ASP A 34 -11.40 -7.66 9.15
CA ASP A 34 -11.55 -7.12 10.49
C ASP A 34 -12.64 -6.04 10.55
N LYS A 35 -12.77 -5.18 9.53
CA LYS A 35 -13.92 -4.26 9.39
C LYS A 35 -15.25 -5.00 9.33
N ILE A 36 -15.37 -6.01 8.47
CA ILE A 36 -16.59 -6.81 8.30
C ILE A 36 -16.99 -7.47 9.63
N LYS A 37 -16.04 -8.05 10.36
CA LYS A 37 -16.31 -8.67 11.68
C LYS A 37 -16.86 -7.69 12.71
N LYS A 38 -16.45 -6.42 12.63
CA LYS A 38 -16.91 -5.36 13.52
C LYS A 38 -18.22 -4.72 13.05
N GLY A 39 -18.71 -5.06 11.86
CA GLY A 39 -19.86 -4.40 11.24
C GLY A 39 -19.58 -2.95 10.85
N GLU A 40 -18.31 -2.59 10.64
CA GLU A 40 -17.91 -1.25 10.19
C GLU A 40 -18.12 -1.11 8.68
N GLU A 41 -18.56 0.07 8.24
CA GLU A 41 -18.70 0.38 6.82
C GLU A 41 -17.32 0.45 6.14
N THR A 42 -17.20 -0.20 4.99
CA THR A 42 -15.92 -0.35 4.27
C THR A 42 -15.64 0.81 3.34
N PHE A 43 -16.67 1.31 2.65
CA PHE A 43 -16.58 2.35 1.61
C PHE A 43 -17.51 3.53 1.87
N GLU A 44 -17.26 4.25 2.98
CA GLU A 44 -18.11 5.36 3.43
C GLU A 44 -18.35 6.44 2.35
N GLY A 45 -19.62 6.83 2.24
CA GLY A 45 -20.08 7.89 1.33
C GLY A 45 -20.15 7.48 -0.14
N VAL A 46 -20.18 6.18 -0.44
CA VAL A 46 -20.58 5.66 -1.75
C VAL A 46 -22.00 5.12 -1.65
N TRP A 47 -22.97 5.96 -2.06
CA TRP A 47 -24.39 5.67 -1.94
C TRP A 47 -24.93 4.88 -3.13
N GLY A 48 -25.77 3.88 -2.87
CA GLY A 48 -26.50 3.10 -3.87
C GLY A 48 -25.75 1.88 -4.43
N TYR A 49 -24.55 1.58 -3.91
CA TYR A 49 -23.71 0.44 -4.31
C TYR A 49 -23.66 -0.67 -3.27
N GLU A 50 -24.37 -0.52 -2.16
CA GLU A 50 -24.38 -1.40 -0.99
C GLU A 50 -24.82 -2.83 -1.37
N ASP A 51 -25.78 -2.94 -2.29
CA ASP A 51 -26.34 -4.23 -2.74
C ASP A 51 -25.76 -4.70 -4.10
N SER A 52 -24.77 -3.99 -4.68
CA SER A 52 -24.22 -4.32 -6.01
C SER A 52 -22.69 -4.31 -6.06
N VAL A 53 -22.08 -3.15 -6.26
CA VAL A 53 -20.64 -3.01 -6.53
C VAL A 53 -19.80 -3.28 -5.28
N ILE A 54 -20.23 -2.82 -4.11
CA ILE A 54 -19.46 -2.99 -2.87
C ILE A 54 -19.27 -4.47 -2.52
N PRO A 55 -20.32 -5.32 -2.49
CA PRO A 55 -20.16 -6.75 -2.23
C PRO A 55 -19.23 -7.46 -3.22
N GLU A 56 -19.23 -7.09 -4.50
CA GLU A 56 -18.31 -7.66 -5.49
C GLU A 56 -16.87 -7.22 -5.27
N LEU A 57 -16.66 -5.94 -4.94
CA LEU A 57 -15.35 -5.40 -4.62
C LEU A 57 -14.76 -6.07 -3.38
N GLU A 58 -15.56 -6.25 -2.33
CA GLU A 58 -15.16 -6.96 -1.11
C GLU A 58 -14.76 -8.41 -1.41
N ARG A 59 -15.56 -9.14 -2.20
CA ARG A 59 -15.22 -10.50 -2.61
C ARG A 59 -13.91 -10.56 -3.40
N ALA A 60 -13.68 -9.60 -4.30
CA ALA A 60 -12.44 -9.52 -5.07
C ALA A 60 -11.22 -9.30 -4.17
N ILE A 61 -11.33 -8.40 -3.18
CA ILE A 61 -10.27 -8.14 -2.19
C ILE A 61 -10.02 -9.39 -1.34
N LEU A 62 -11.07 -10.02 -0.81
CA LEU A 62 -10.96 -11.24 0.00
C LEU A 62 -10.31 -12.40 -0.77
N SER A 63 -10.50 -12.44 -2.09
CA SER A 63 -9.92 -13.41 -3.02
C SER A 63 -8.54 -12.99 -3.54
N ARG A 64 -8.00 -11.84 -3.12
CA ARG A 64 -6.71 -11.28 -3.58
C ARG A 64 -6.63 -11.06 -5.10
N HIS A 65 -7.77 -10.78 -5.74
CA HIS A 65 -7.83 -10.51 -7.18
C HIS A 65 -7.31 -9.11 -7.52
N ASN A 66 -6.85 -8.96 -8.77
CA ASN A 66 -6.65 -7.64 -9.35
C ASN A 66 -8.03 -7.09 -9.75
N ILE A 67 -8.26 -5.80 -9.56
CA ILE A 67 -9.57 -5.17 -9.76
C ILE A 67 -9.48 -4.15 -10.89
N ASN A 68 -10.44 -4.22 -11.82
CA ASN A 68 -10.63 -3.21 -12.85
C ASN A 68 -12.05 -2.63 -12.70
N LEU A 69 -12.16 -1.33 -12.46
CA LEU A 69 -13.43 -0.64 -12.30
C LEU A 69 -13.86 -0.08 -13.66
N LEU A 70 -14.94 -0.61 -14.23
CA LEU A 70 -15.53 -0.16 -15.49
C LEU A 70 -16.84 0.56 -15.24
N GLY A 71 -17.11 1.63 -16.00
CA GLY A 71 -18.33 2.41 -15.86
C GLY A 71 -18.24 3.81 -16.44
N LEU A 72 -19.38 4.49 -16.53
CA LEU A 72 -19.50 5.84 -17.07
C LEU A 72 -18.84 6.89 -16.15
N ARG A 73 -18.62 8.09 -16.69
CA ARG A 73 -18.12 9.23 -15.90
C ARG A 73 -19.11 9.54 -14.76
N GLY A 74 -18.58 9.83 -13.58
CA GLY A 74 -19.39 10.15 -12.39
C GLY A 74 -19.88 8.95 -11.57
N GLN A 75 -19.63 7.72 -12.01
CA GLN A 75 -20.04 6.49 -11.29
C GLN A 75 -19.05 6.06 -10.19
N ALA A 76 -18.52 7.01 -9.41
CA ALA A 76 -17.69 6.78 -8.22
C ALA A 76 -16.43 5.88 -8.37
N LYS A 77 -15.98 5.49 -9.57
CA LYS A 77 -14.81 4.60 -9.79
C LYS A 77 -13.55 5.07 -9.05
N THR A 78 -13.12 6.29 -9.31
CA THR A 78 -11.95 6.88 -8.64
C THR A 78 -12.15 7.03 -7.14
N ARG A 79 -13.40 7.28 -6.70
CA ARG A 79 -13.73 7.37 -5.27
C ARG A 79 -13.55 6.02 -4.58
N LEU A 80 -14.08 4.95 -5.15
CA LEU A 80 -13.88 3.58 -4.64
C LEU A 80 -12.39 3.23 -4.53
N ALA A 81 -11.62 3.49 -5.59
CA ALA A 81 -10.18 3.24 -5.59
C ALA A 81 -9.44 4.01 -4.48
N ARG A 82 -9.79 5.28 -4.23
CA ARG A 82 -9.21 6.09 -3.15
C ARG A 82 -9.63 5.60 -1.77
N LEU A 83 -10.86 5.13 -1.60
CA LEU A 83 -11.33 4.58 -0.32
C LEU A 83 -10.63 3.27 0.05
N MET A 84 -10.14 2.49 -0.92
CA MET A 84 -9.36 1.27 -0.64
C MET A 84 -8.08 1.56 0.16
N VAL A 85 -7.55 2.78 0.11
CA VAL A 85 -6.39 3.20 0.93
C VAL A 85 -6.67 3.07 2.42
N HIS A 86 -7.92 3.23 2.86
CA HIS A 86 -8.32 3.07 4.26
C HIS A 86 -8.29 1.62 4.74
N LEU A 87 -8.13 0.66 3.82
CA LEU A 87 -7.93 -0.76 4.13
C LEU A 87 -6.44 -1.14 4.18
N LEU A 88 -5.51 -0.19 3.96
CA LEU A 88 -4.08 -0.41 4.16
C LEU A 88 -3.69 -0.18 5.63
N ASP A 89 -2.60 -0.81 6.05
CA ASP A 89 -2.01 -0.57 7.37
C ASP A 89 -1.61 0.91 7.45
N GLU A 90 -1.93 1.56 8.58
CA GLU A 90 -1.81 3.00 8.74
C GLU A 90 -0.38 3.50 8.52
N TRP A 91 0.60 2.74 9.01
CA TRP A 91 2.03 3.02 8.90
C TRP A 91 2.78 1.77 8.51
N ILE A 92 3.68 1.90 7.53
CA ILE A 92 4.63 0.84 7.16
C ILE A 92 6.06 1.35 7.26
N PRO A 93 7.02 0.51 7.68
CA PRO A 93 8.43 0.87 7.68
C PRO A 93 8.98 0.77 6.25
N VAL A 94 9.80 1.75 5.87
CA VAL A 94 10.49 1.82 4.58
C VAL A 94 11.95 2.21 4.81
N ILE A 95 12.86 1.75 3.96
CA ILE A 95 14.27 2.16 4.06
C ILE A 95 14.39 3.66 3.79
N SER A 96 15.04 4.39 4.68
CA SER A 96 15.21 5.84 4.53
C SER A 96 15.99 6.17 3.26
N GLY A 97 15.46 7.10 2.46
CA GLY A 97 16.08 7.52 1.20
C GLY A 97 15.80 6.61 0.00
N SER A 98 15.05 5.50 0.18
CA SER A 98 14.60 4.70 -0.95
C SER A 98 13.50 5.44 -1.73
N GLU A 99 13.73 5.65 -3.03
CA GLU A 99 12.76 6.29 -3.93
C GLU A 99 11.49 5.45 -4.14
N ILE A 100 11.62 4.13 -4.04
CA ILE A 100 10.51 3.19 -4.26
C ILE A 100 9.90 2.67 -2.96
N ASN A 101 10.24 3.28 -1.82
CA ASN A 101 9.76 2.88 -0.50
C ASN A 101 10.06 1.40 -0.20
N ASP A 102 11.32 0.99 -0.36
CA ASP A 102 11.76 -0.38 -0.16
C ASP A 102 11.39 -0.93 1.24
N ASP A 103 10.91 -2.17 1.24
CA ASP A 103 10.68 -2.96 2.45
C ASP A 103 12.02 -3.29 3.13
N PRO A 104 12.24 -2.89 4.41
CA PRO A 104 13.49 -3.14 5.11
C PRO A 104 13.83 -4.62 5.28
N LEU A 105 12.83 -5.52 5.29
CA LEU A 105 13.02 -6.96 5.42
C LEU A 105 13.12 -7.68 4.07
N LYS A 106 12.66 -7.04 2.99
CA LYS A 106 12.65 -7.60 1.63
C LYS A 106 13.01 -6.52 0.60
N PRO A 107 14.24 -5.97 0.64
CA PRO A 107 14.63 -4.88 -0.23
C PRO A 107 14.68 -5.32 -1.69
N MET A 108 14.20 -4.46 -2.59
CA MET A 108 14.17 -4.72 -4.03
C MET A 108 15.25 -3.91 -4.75
N SER A 109 15.36 -2.62 -4.44
CA SER A 109 16.29 -1.71 -5.10
C SER A 109 17.75 -2.04 -4.78
N ARG A 110 18.64 -1.61 -5.69
CA ARG A 110 20.08 -1.70 -5.48
C ARG A 110 20.53 -0.84 -4.30
N TYR A 111 20.04 0.39 -4.22
CA TYR A 111 20.30 1.33 -3.12
C TYR A 111 20.04 0.69 -1.75
N ALA A 112 18.84 0.12 -1.57
CA ALA A 112 18.44 -0.53 -0.32
C ALA A 112 19.35 -1.72 0.04
N LYS A 113 19.67 -2.56 -0.94
CA LYS A 113 20.54 -3.72 -0.73
C LYS A 113 21.96 -3.32 -0.34
N GLU A 114 22.52 -2.31 -0.99
CA GLU A 114 23.85 -1.78 -0.66
C GLU A 114 23.86 -1.13 0.72
N LEU A 115 22.86 -0.31 1.06
CA LEU A 115 22.75 0.33 2.36
C LEU A 115 22.60 -0.68 3.51
N ILE A 116 21.86 -1.77 3.30
CA ILE A 116 21.75 -2.88 4.27
C ILE A 116 23.07 -3.64 4.38
N ALA A 117 23.77 -3.86 3.26
CA ALA A 117 25.07 -4.53 3.29
C ALA A 117 26.13 -3.69 4.04
N GLU A 118 26.07 -2.36 3.93
CA GLU A 118 26.99 -1.44 4.60
C GLU A 118 26.67 -1.28 6.10
N LYS A 119 25.39 -1.05 6.45
CA LYS A 119 24.99 -0.66 7.81
C LYS A 119 24.43 -1.80 8.65
N GLY A 120 24.07 -2.93 8.04
CA GLY A 120 23.51 -4.07 8.75
C GLY A 120 22.25 -3.70 9.56
N ASP A 121 22.26 -3.99 10.86
CA ASP A 121 21.13 -3.67 11.74
C ASP A 121 20.97 -2.17 12.02
N ASP A 122 21.99 -1.35 11.76
CA ASP A 122 21.93 0.12 11.90
C ASP A 122 21.34 0.80 10.67
N THR A 123 20.85 0.06 9.68
CA THR A 123 20.20 0.65 8.50
C THR A 123 19.01 1.51 8.94
N PRO A 124 18.99 2.80 8.58
CA PRO A 124 17.91 3.71 8.98
C PRO A 124 16.62 3.36 8.24
N ILE A 125 15.51 3.40 8.98
CA ILE A 125 14.15 3.27 8.44
C ILE A 125 13.32 4.52 8.76
N THR A 126 12.35 4.78 7.91
CA THR A 126 11.31 5.80 8.07
C THR A 126 9.94 5.15 7.97
N TRP A 127 8.91 5.85 8.40
CA TRP A 127 7.54 5.32 8.38
C TRP A 127 6.70 6.08 7.35
N LEU A 128 6.10 5.34 6.43
CA LEU A 128 5.24 5.87 5.37
C LEU A 128 3.77 5.71 5.78
N HIS A 129 3.02 6.81 5.76
CA HIS A 129 1.60 6.77 6.10
C HIS A 129 0.77 6.24 4.93
N ARG A 130 -0.34 5.55 5.20
CA ARG A 130 -1.21 4.97 4.15
C ARG A 130 -1.69 5.96 3.10
N ASN A 131 -1.95 7.20 3.50
CA ASN A 131 -2.44 8.23 2.57
C ASN A 131 -1.42 8.61 1.49
N GLU A 132 -0.13 8.32 1.72
CA GLU A 132 0.97 8.58 0.78
C GLU A 132 1.21 7.40 -0.17
N ARG A 133 0.51 6.27 0.03
CA ARG A 133 0.69 5.02 -0.75
C ARG A 133 -0.22 4.93 -1.98
N PHE A 134 -0.98 5.98 -2.29
CA PHE A 134 -1.89 6.01 -3.44
C PHE A 134 -1.34 6.88 -4.56
N TYR A 135 -1.19 6.28 -5.74
CA TYR A 135 -0.76 6.96 -6.96
C TYR A 135 -1.82 6.78 -8.04
N GLU A 136 -2.17 7.86 -8.73
CA GLU A 136 -3.07 7.87 -9.88
C GLU A 136 -2.34 8.54 -11.04
N LYS A 137 -2.31 7.88 -12.20
CA LYS A 137 -1.81 8.46 -13.45
C LYS A 137 -2.95 8.47 -14.45
N LEU A 138 -3.29 9.65 -14.97
CA LEU A 138 -4.29 9.79 -16.02
C LEU A 138 -3.67 9.22 -17.30
N ALA A 139 -4.15 8.04 -17.71
CA ALA A 139 -3.73 7.44 -18.95
C ALA A 139 -4.41 8.16 -20.13
N THR A 140 -3.65 8.97 -20.85
CA THR A 140 -3.97 9.32 -22.24
C THR A 140 -3.48 8.17 -23.16
N PRO A 141 -4.01 8.01 -24.39
CA PRO A 141 -3.65 6.89 -25.27
C PRO A 141 -2.14 6.73 -25.56
N ASP A 142 -1.39 7.82 -25.36
CA ASP A 142 0.06 7.94 -25.48
C ASP A 142 0.85 7.49 -24.24
N VAL A 143 0.19 7.24 -23.10
CA VAL A 143 0.85 6.72 -21.88
C VAL A 143 1.34 5.29 -22.14
N THR A 144 2.65 5.10 -22.07
CA THR A 144 3.29 3.81 -22.27
C THR A 144 3.39 3.01 -20.96
N VAL A 145 3.68 1.72 -21.07
CA VAL A 145 3.97 0.87 -19.89
C VAL A 145 5.20 1.39 -19.12
N ALA A 146 6.17 1.98 -19.81
CA ALA A 146 7.32 2.60 -19.17
C ALA A 146 6.90 3.81 -18.32
N ASP A 147 5.96 4.63 -18.79
CA ASP A 147 5.42 5.75 -18.02
C ASP A 147 4.61 5.28 -16.80
N LEU A 148 4.05 4.07 -16.82
CA LEU A 148 3.32 3.49 -15.69
C LEU A 148 4.24 2.88 -14.62
N ILE A 149 5.44 2.44 -15.01
CA ILE A 149 6.41 1.79 -14.12
C ILE A 149 7.50 2.78 -13.65
N GLY A 150 7.83 3.78 -14.46
CA GLY A 150 9.10 4.50 -14.41
C GLY A 150 9.00 6.02 -14.30
N ASP A 151 8.17 6.54 -13.40
CA ASP A 151 8.45 7.85 -12.77
C ASP A 151 9.53 7.74 -11.66
N VAL A 152 10.30 6.65 -11.69
CA VAL A 152 11.60 6.50 -11.01
C VAL A 152 12.63 6.64 -12.12
N ASP A 153 13.12 7.85 -12.35
CA ASP A 153 14.19 8.11 -13.30
C ASP A 153 15.47 7.41 -12.81
N PRO A 154 15.97 6.35 -13.48
CA PRO A 154 17.20 5.68 -13.05
C PRO A 154 18.46 6.50 -13.37
N ILE A 155 18.32 7.69 -13.96
CA ILE A 155 19.40 8.60 -14.40
C ILE A 155 19.39 9.89 -13.57
N LYS A 156 19.27 9.76 -12.24
CA LYS A 156 19.66 10.84 -11.31
C LYS A 156 20.78 10.41 -10.39
#